data_AF-A0A7S1JM33-F1
#
_entry.id   AF-A0A7S1JM33-F1
#
_cell.length_a   1.000
_cell.length_b   1.000
_cell.length_c   1.000
_cell.angle_alpha   90.00
_cell.angle_beta   90.00
_cell.angle_gamma   90.00
#
_symmetry.space_group_name_H-M   'P 1'
#
loop_
_entity.id
_entity.type
_entity.pdbx_description
1 polymer ?
#
loop_
_entity_poly.entity_id
_entity_poly.type
_entity_poly.pdbx_seq_one_letter_code
_entity_poly.pdbx_strand_id
1 'polypeptide(L)'
;HQLPLAMAIYRLFGHMVTHNTHSLALQPADNGAYRVGNEVPFGVVPLGELPAGHPYAEGYKRTDPVIRCGLNLFPFFSAFLLHRRLLWWPDGEGMGRRMVLRADIGRGDPRYGRVLLTDSITEGLGIVADFRYDGGNLNDANPIVFRSVIVSGWRPNETIAAHLWLGSGYIYLFTTEAPVADRSQPLDRYPLSRYPVSIGAARRLLRWLEFESVIIDRGIVVR
;
A
#
# COMPACT_ATOMS: atom_id res chain seq x y z
N HIS A 1 29.45 0.53 -8.76
CA HIS A 1 27.99 0.60 -8.99
C HIS A 1 27.43 1.75 -8.17
N GLN A 2 26.75 2.71 -8.80
CA GLN A 2 26.13 3.85 -8.13
C GLN A 2 24.72 3.48 -7.67
N LEU A 3 24.35 3.85 -6.45
CA LEU A 3 23.02 3.61 -5.90
C LEU A 3 21.97 4.46 -6.65
N PRO A 4 20.79 3.90 -7.01
CA PRO A 4 19.71 4.68 -7.60
C PRO A 4 19.32 5.89 -6.74
N LEU A 5 18.91 6.99 -7.38
CA LEU A 5 18.69 8.28 -6.71
C LEU A 5 17.69 8.19 -5.54
N ALA A 6 16.53 7.55 -5.73
CA ALA A 6 15.52 7.40 -4.68
C ALA A 6 16.05 6.61 -3.48
N MET A 7 16.86 5.58 -3.73
CA MET A 7 17.54 4.80 -2.68
C MET A 7 18.61 5.63 -1.97
N ALA A 8 19.36 6.45 -2.71
CA ALA A 8 20.35 7.37 -2.15
C ALA A 8 19.69 8.43 -1.27
N ILE A 9 18.59 9.02 -1.73
CA ILE A 9 17.76 9.96 -0.96
C ILE A 9 17.25 9.28 0.31
N TYR A 10 16.65 8.10 0.21
CA TYR A 10 16.18 7.37 1.39
C TYR A 10 17.31 7.04 2.37
N ARG A 11 18.51 6.69 1.88
CA ARG A 11 19.67 6.44 2.74
C ARG A 11 20.03 7.66 3.62
N LEU A 12 19.79 8.88 3.15
CA LEU A 12 20.09 10.11 3.91
C LEU A 12 19.23 10.26 5.16
N PHE A 13 17.99 9.77 5.16
CA PHE A 13 17.08 9.96 6.30
C PHE A 13 16.49 8.68 6.88
N GLY A 14 16.61 7.54 6.20
CA GLY A 14 16.01 6.27 6.62
C GLY A 14 16.49 5.83 8.00
N HIS A 15 17.71 6.21 8.39
CA HIS A 15 18.24 5.94 9.71
C HIS A 15 17.51 6.70 10.84
N MET A 16 16.93 7.86 10.53
CA MET A 16 16.14 8.68 11.46
C MET A 16 14.72 8.13 11.65
N VAL A 17 14.29 7.18 10.82
CA VAL A 17 12.97 6.57 10.94
C VAL A 17 13.09 5.23 11.66
N THR A 18 12.32 5.04 12.73
CA THR A 18 12.34 3.82 13.53
C THR A 18 11.01 3.08 13.46
N HIS A 19 11.05 1.77 13.69
CA HIS A 19 9.90 0.91 13.90
C HIS A 19 10.28 -0.17 14.91
N ASN A 20 9.48 -0.35 15.97
CA ASN A 20 9.76 -1.31 17.04
C ASN A 20 11.20 -1.24 17.53
N THR A 21 11.68 -0.03 17.87
CA THR A 21 13.07 0.28 18.29
C THR A 21 14.17 0.07 17.24
N HIS A 22 13.86 -0.51 16.08
CA HIS A 22 14.82 -0.74 15.01
C HIS A 22 14.84 0.44 14.04
N SER A 23 16.04 0.88 13.69
CA SER A 23 16.24 1.85 12.62
C SER A 23 15.87 1.23 11.27
N LEU A 24 15.18 1.99 10.44
CA LEU A 24 14.82 1.61 9.08
C LEU A 24 15.82 2.19 8.08
N ALA A 25 17.09 2.18 8.47
CA ALA A 25 18.20 2.49 7.59
C ALA A 25 18.26 1.49 6.43
N LEU A 26 18.60 2.00 5.25
CA LEU A 26 18.96 1.17 4.10
C LEU A 26 20.35 0.55 4.34
N GLN A 27 20.43 -0.76 4.22
CA GLN A 27 21.66 -1.53 4.42
C GLN A 27 21.91 -2.44 3.21
N PRO A 28 23.17 -2.68 2.82
CA PRO A 28 23.50 -3.75 1.90
C PRO A 28 23.16 -5.11 2.53
N ALA A 29 22.81 -6.08 1.69
CA ALA A 29 22.62 -7.48 2.02
C ALA A 29 23.44 -8.37 1.06
N ASP A 30 23.34 -9.69 1.21
CA ASP A 30 24.09 -10.64 0.39
C ASP A 30 23.71 -10.54 -1.10
N ASN A 31 24.65 -10.91 -1.98
CA ASN A 31 24.43 -11.00 -3.43
C ASN A 31 24.00 -9.68 -4.11
N GLY A 32 24.42 -8.54 -3.59
CA GLY A 32 24.06 -7.22 -4.15
C GLY A 32 22.64 -6.79 -3.84
N ALA A 33 21.92 -7.52 -2.98
CA ALA A 33 20.64 -7.13 -2.45
C ALA A 33 20.79 -6.00 -1.41
N TYR A 34 19.65 -5.47 -1.00
CA TYR A 34 19.51 -4.46 0.04
C TYR A 34 18.46 -4.90 1.05
N ARG A 35 18.47 -4.29 2.23
CA ARG A 35 17.40 -4.43 3.21
C ARG A 35 17.14 -3.09 3.89
N VAL A 36 15.94 -2.93 4.45
CA VAL A 36 15.56 -1.77 5.26
C VAL A 36 15.20 -2.29 6.65
N GLY A 37 15.96 -1.92 7.68
CA GLY A 37 15.79 -2.52 9.01
C GLY A 37 16.06 -4.02 9.03
N ASN A 38 15.23 -4.79 9.75
CA ASN A 38 15.35 -6.26 9.88
C ASN A 38 14.49 -7.02 8.85
N GLU A 39 14.31 -6.45 7.66
CA GLU A 39 13.34 -6.94 6.69
C GLU A 39 13.91 -7.92 5.69
N VAL A 40 13.00 -8.62 5.00
CA VAL A 40 13.32 -9.46 3.85
C VAL A 40 14.14 -8.65 2.84
N PRO A 41 15.30 -9.16 2.40
CA PRO A 41 16.10 -8.50 1.38
C PRO A 41 15.31 -8.23 0.09
N PHE A 42 15.71 -7.20 -0.63
CA PHE A 42 15.16 -6.82 -1.92
C PHE A 42 16.27 -6.50 -2.91
N GLY A 43 15.99 -6.72 -4.19
CA GLY A 43 16.87 -6.40 -5.30
C GLY A 43 16.28 -5.30 -6.17
N VAL A 44 17.17 -4.55 -6.80
CA VAL A 44 16.80 -3.70 -7.94
C VAL A 44 16.71 -4.60 -9.16
N VAL A 45 15.61 -4.54 -9.91
CA VAL A 45 15.46 -5.25 -11.19
C VAL A 45 15.87 -4.29 -12.31
N PRO A 46 17.01 -4.52 -12.98
CA PRO A 46 17.43 -3.70 -14.11
C PRO A 46 16.41 -3.77 -15.25
N LEU A 47 16.30 -2.68 -16.02
CA LEU A 47 15.43 -2.63 -17.20
C LEU A 47 15.68 -3.78 -18.19
N GLY A 48 16.94 -4.19 -18.37
CA GLY A 48 17.31 -5.28 -19.28
C GLY A 48 16.89 -6.68 -18.80
N GLU A 49 16.50 -6.84 -17.54
CA GLU A 49 15.98 -8.09 -17.00
C GLU A 49 14.45 -8.17 -17.06
N LEU A 50 13.77 -7.06 -17.37
CA LEU A 50 12.33 -7.06 -17.59
C LEU A 50 12.01 -7.64 -18.97
N PRO A 51 11.06 -8.60 -19.08
CA PRO A 51 10.63 -9.12 -20.36
C PRO A 51 10.10 -8.03 -21.29
N ALA A 52 10.22 -8.25 -22.60
CA ALA A 52 9.66 -7.33 -23.60
C ALA A 52 8.14 -7.18 -23.40
N GLY A 53 7.65 -5.95 -23.35
CA GLY A 53 6.24 -5.65 -23.08
C GLY A 53 5.83 -5.80 -21.61
N HIS A 54 6.78 -6.04 -20.69
CA HIS A 54 6.46 -6.05 -19.27
C HIS A 54 5.93 -4.66 -18.84
N PRO A 55 4.79 -4.57 -18.12
CA PRO A 55 4.18 -3.28 -17.79
C PRO A 55 5.05 -2.31 -16.98
N TYR A 56 6.05 -2.81 -16.24
CA TYR A 56 7.02 -1.94 -15.52
C TYR A 56 8.23 -1.53 -16.36
N ALA A 57 8.37 -2.06 -17.58
CA ALA A 57 9.36 -1.55 -18.53
C ALA A 57 8.87 -0.23 -19.12
N GLU A 58 7.57 -0.10 -19.36
CA GLU A 58 6.91 1.16 -19.70
C GLU A 58 6.95 2.10 -18.49
N GLY A 59 7.60 3.26 -18.64
CA GLY A 59 7.77 4.20 -17.54
C GLY A 59 8.86 3.86 -16.54
N TYR A 60 9.76 2.91 -16.84
CA TYR A 60 10.90 2.57 -15.99
C TYR A 60 11.78 3.80 -15.71
N LYS A 61 12.00 4.10 -14.41
CA LYS A 61 12.85 5.22 -13.98
C LYS A 61 14.12 4.66 -13.35
N ARG A 62 15.28 4.91 -13.98
CA ARG A 62 16.59 4.54 -13.37
C ARG A 62 16.82 5.22 -12.02
N THR A 63 16.20 6.37 -11.80
CA THR A 63 16.27 7.12 -10.53
C THR A 63 15.40 6.52 -9.43
N ASP A 64 14.34 5.78 -9.79
CA ASP A 64 13.40 5.15 -8.85
C ASP A 64 12.98 3.78 -9.43
N PRO A 65 13.85 2.77 -9.34
CA PRO A 65 13.76 1.58 -10.18
C PRO A 65 12.77 0.55 -9.65
N VAL A 66 12.49 -0.45 -10.48
CA VAL A 66 11.70 -1.62 -10.11
C VAL A 66 12.39 -2.39 -8.99
N ILE A 67 11.62 -2.78 -7.97
CA ILE A 67 12.11 -3.52 -6.82
C ILE A 67 11.49 -4.91 -6.75
N ARG A 68 12.34 -5.93 -6.63
CA ARG A 68 11.96 -7.32 -6.33
C ARG A 68 12.15 -7.55 -4.83
N CYS A 69 11.11 -7.99 -4.14
CA CYS A 69 11.23 -8.40 -2.74
C CYS A 69 10.46 -9.71 -2.51
N GLY A 70 11.19 -10.82 -2.44
CA GLY A 70 10.59 -12.16 -2.45
C GLY A 70 9.74 -12.37 -3.70
N LEU A 71 8.47 -12.74 -3.49
CA LEU A 71 7.51 -13.01 -4.57
C LEU A 71 6.79 -11.75 -5.09
N ASN A 72 7.10 -10.58 -4.52
CA ASN A 72 6.47 -9.31 -4.88
C ASN A 72 7.39 -8.49 -5.78
N LEU A 73 6.78 -7.78 -6.72
CA LEU A 73 7.42 -6.85 -7.64
C LEU A 73 6.75 -5.48 -7.53
N PHE A 74 7.56 -4.45 -7.32
CA PHE A 74 7.12 -3.06 -7.19
C PHE A 74 7.62 -2.26 -8.40
N PRO A 75 6.79 -1.39 -8.99
CA PRO A 75 7.19 -0.59 -10.15
C PRO A 75 8.31 0.41 -9.82
N PHE A 76 8.36 0.85 -8.56
CA PHE A 76 9.29 1.87 -8.08
C PHE A 76 9.76 1.53 -6.66
N PHE A 77 10.93 2.04 -6.27
CA PHE A 77 11.44 1.92 -4.90
C PHE A 77 10.60 2.74 -3.92
N SER A 78 10.11 3.91 -4.33
CA SER A 78 9.14 4.68 -3.54
C SER A 78 7.85 3.89 -3.23
N ALA A 79 7.29 3.19 -4.22
CA ALA A 79 6.12 2.32 -4.03
C ALA A 79 6.41 1.16 -3.07
N PHE A 80 7.59 0.54 -3.18
CA PHE A 80 8.07 -0.46 -2.22
C PHE A 80 8.12 0.10 -0.80
N LEU A 81 8.72 1.27 -0.60
CA LEU A 81 8.80 1.90 0.73
C LEU A 81 7.42 2.25 1.29
N LEU A 82 6.52 2.82 0.49
CA LEU A 82 5.17 3.15 0.92
C LEU A 82 4.40 1.88 1.31
N HIS A 83 4.44 0.85 0.49
CA HIS A 83 3.81 -0.43 0.80
C HIS A 83 4.36 -1.03 2.10
N ARG A 84 5.69 -1.04 2.27
CA ARG A 84 6.34 -1.52 3.48
C ARG A 84 5.93 -0.71 4.70
N ARG A 85 5.88 0.61 4.60
CA ARG A 85 5.39 1.49 5.67
C ARG A 85 3.96 1.19 6.06
N LEU A 86 3.07 0.98 5.09
CA LEU A 86 1.68 0.60 5.34
C LEU A 86 1.57 -0.78 5.99
N LEU A 87 2.46 -1.72 5.64
CA LEU A 87 2.57 -3.03 6.29
C LEU A 87 3.21 -2.97 7.67
N TRP A 88 4.02 -1.96 8.00
CA TRP A 88 4.69 -1.80 9.30
C TRP A 88 3.86 -1.05 10.33
N TRP A 89 2.89 -0.23 9.90
CA TRP A 89 1.94 0.39 10.83
C TRP A 89 1.35 -0.56 11.91
N PRO A 90 0.96 -1.80 11.56
CA PRO A 90 0.41 -2.81 12.47
C PRO A 90 1.22 -3.18 13.71
N ASP A 91 2.55 -3.17 13.62
CA ASP A 91 3.40 -3.87 14.58
C ASP A 91 4.03 -2.93 15.62
N GLY A 92 3.83 -1.62 15.48
CA GLY A 92 4.22 -0.62 16.47
C GLY A 92 3.52 -0.83 17.81
N GLU A 93 4.27 -0.85 18.93
CA GLU A 93 3.68 -0.82 20.28
C GLU A 93 2.61 0.28 20.38
N GLY A 94 1.36 -0.11 20.60
CA GLY A 94 0.21 0.81 20.72
C GLY A 94 -0.55 1.15 19.43
N MET A 95 -0.07 0.73 18.24
CA MET A 95 -0.74 0.99 16.95
C MET A 95 -1.27 -0.29 16.30
N GLY A 96 -2.13 -1.02 17.03
CA GLY A 96 -2.75 -2.22 16.50
C GLY A 96 -3.48 -1.96 15.18
N ARG A 97 -3.16 -2.73 14.15
CA ARG A 97 -3.86 -2.74 12.85
C ARG A 97 -5.36 -2.87 13.09
N ARG A 98 -6.13 -1.82 12.82
CA ARG A 98 -7.58 -1.93 12.77
C ARG A 98 -7.99 -2.00 11.31
N MET A 99 -8.16 -3.22 10.84
CA MET A 99 -8.94 -3.46 9.64
C MET A 99 -10.37 -3.05 9.98
N VAL A 100 -10.76 -1.84 9.60
CA VAL A 100 -12.07 -1.32 9.99
C VAL A 100 -13.16 -1.83 9.07
N LEU A 101 -12.80 -2.16 7.83
CA LEU A 101 -13.78 -2.54 6.84
C LEU A 101 -13.18 -3.51 5.83
N ARG A 102 -13.94 -4.56 5.53
CA ARG A 102 -13.69 -5.51 4.45
C ARG A 102 -14.89 -5.57 3.51
N ALA A 103 -14.65 -5.45 2.21
CA ALA A 103 -15.64 -5.71 1.18
C ALA A 103 -15.12 -6.74 0.19
N ASP A 104 -15.97 -7.73 -0.13
CA ASP A 104 -15.76 -8.63 -1.26
C ASP A 104 -16.47 -8.06 -2.48
N ILE A 105 -15.70 -7.84 -3.54
CA ILE A 105 -16.17 -7.24 -4.78
C ILE A 105 -16.14 -8.28 -5.91
N GLY A 106 -15.35 -9.34 -5.73
CA GLY A 106 -15.08 -10.31 -6.78
C GLY A 106 -14.11 -9.78 -7.84
N ARG A 107 -13.21 -10.66 -8.30
CA ARG A 107 -12.25 -10.33 -9.36
C ARG A 107 -12.90 -10.04 -10.72
N GLY A 108 -14.12 -10.55 -10.93
CA GLY A 108 -14.87 -10.36 -12.17
C GLY A 108 -15.63 -9.04 -12.27
N ASP A 109 -15.67 -8.23 -11.20
CA ASP A 109 -16.33 -6.92 -11.25
C ASP A 109 -15.53 -5.96 -12.14
N PRO A 110 -16.13 -5.39 -13.21
CA PRO A 110 -15.43 -4.47 -14.10
C PRO A 110 -14.87 -3.24 -13.38
N ARG A 111 -15.50 -2.81 -12.28
CA ARG A 111 -15.02 -1.69 -11.45
C ARG A 111 -13.74 -2.05 -10.72
N TYR A 112 -13.58 -3.31 -10.30
CA TYR A 112 -12.36 -3.78 -9.63
C TYR A 112 -11.16 -3.70 -10.58
N GLY A 113 -11.34 -4.18 -11.82
CA GLY A 113 -10.33 -4.03 -12.87
C GLY A 113 -10.02 -2.57 -13.19
N ARG A 114 -11.05 -1.72 -13.28
CA ARG A 114 -10.88 -0.28 -13.47
C ARG A 114 -9.97 0.30 -12.39
N VAL A 115 -10.27 0.10 -11.09
CA VAL A 115 -9.46 0.67 -10.01
C VAL A 115 -8.00 0.24 -10.05
N LEU A 116 -7.70 -1.01 -10.42
CA LEU A 116 -6.31 -1.46 -10.50
C LEU A 116 -5.57 -0.90 -11.72
N LEU A 117 -6.30 -0.51 -12.76
CA LEU A 117 -5.76 -0.04 -14.03
C LEU A 117 -5.83 1.48 -14.20
N THR A 118 -6.58 2.21 -13.36
CA THR A 118 -6.67 3.67 -13.53
C THR A 118 -5.41 4.37 -13.01
N ASP A 119 -4.69 5.07 -13.88
CA ASP A 119 -3.60 5.96 -13.49
C ASP A 119 -4.07 7.32 -12.91
N SER A 120 -5.39 7.51 -12.76
CA SER A 120 -5.99 8.82 -12.52
C SER A 120 -6.34 9.15 -11.07
N ILE A 121 -5.86 8.36 -10.09
CA ILE A 121 -5.95 8.80 -8.69
C ILE A 121 -4.93 9.92 -8.50
N THR A 122 -5.41 11.15 -8.55
CA THR A 122 -4.58 12.34 -8.33
C THR A 122 -4.15 12.44 -6.87
N GLU A 123 -3.03 13.12 -6.61
CA GLU A 123 -2.52 13.37 -5.25
C GLU A 123 -3.54 14.07 -4.33
N GLY A 124 -4.54 14.75 -4.92
CA GLY A 124 -5.65 15.34 -4.18
C GLY A 124 -6.58 14.30 -3.53
N LEU A 125 -6.69 13.11 -4.12
CA LEU A 125 -7.52 12.00 -3.65
C LEU A 125 -6.75 10.98 -2.82
N GLY A 126 -5.46 10.78 -3.09
CA GLY A 126 -4.61 9.89 -2.32
C GLY A 126 -3.25 9.65 -2.93
N ILE A 127 -2.39 8.96 -2.19
CA ILE A 127 -1.08 8.49 -2.68
C ILE A 127 -1.19 7.01 -3.00
N VAL A 128 -0.85 6.64 -4.24
CA VAL A 128 -0.94 5.26 -4.74
C VAL A 128 0.40 4.55 -4.57
N ALA A 129 0.34 3.30 -4.10
CA ALA A 129 1.45 2.37 -4.09
C ALA A 129 1.00 1.03 -4.66
N ASP A 130 1.41 0.76 -5.89
CA ASP A 130 1.09 -0.48 -6.60
C ASP A 130 2.17 -1.53 -6.43
N PHE A 131 1.76 -2.79 -6.50
CA PHE A 131 2.68 -3.92 -6.61
C PHE A 131 2.01 -5.13 -7.24
N ARG A 132 2.83 -6.09 -7.63
CA ARG A 132 2.40 -7.36 -8.23
C ARG A 132 2.95 -8.53 -7.45
N TYR A 133 2.15 -9.57 -7.36
CA TYR A 133 2.61 -10.90 -6.97
C TYR A 133 2.63 -11.75 -8.24
N ASP A 134 3.82 -12.15 -8.65
CA ASP A 134 4.08 -12.94 -9.86
C ASP A 134 4.77 -14.28 -9.52
N GLY A 135 4.76 -14.66 -8.23
CA GLY A 135 5.41 -15.88 -7.75
C GLY A 135 6.93 -15.89 -7.94
N GLY A 136 7.56 -14.73 -8.16
CA GLY A 136 8.99 -14.63 -8.49
C GLY A 136 9.29 -14.84 -9.98
N ASN A 137 8.27 -14.95 -10.83
CA ASN A 137 8.41 -15.11 -12.27
C ASN A 137 8.02 -13.83 -13.01
N LEU A 138 9.01 -13.10 -13.54
CA LEU A 138 8.76 -11.89 -14.34
C LEU A 138 7.95 -12.15 -15.62
N ASN A 139 7.87 -13.40 -16.08
CA ASN A 139 7.08 -13.81 -17.25
C ASN A 139 5.69 -14.35 -16.89
N ASP A 140 5.23 -14.20 -15.64
CA ASP A 140 3.88 -14.62 -15.28
C ASP A 140 2.86 -13.88 -16.15
N ALA A 141 2.03 -14.65 -16.86
CA ALA A 141 1.01 -14.13 -17.75
C ALA A 141 -0.21 -13.59 -16.98
N ASN A 142 -0.38 -13.97 -15.70
CA ASN A 142 -1.52 -13.57 -14.90
C ASN A 142 -1.12 -13.23 -13.45
N PRO A 143 -0.22 -12.23 -13.26
CA PRO A 143 0.20 -11.83 -11.93
C PRO A 143 -0.97 -11.20 -11.19
N ILE A 144 -1.02 -11.39 -9.87
CA ILE A 144 -2.02 -10.72 -9.04
C ILE A 144 -1.56 -9.29 -8.81
N VAL A 145 -2.35 -8.33 -9.28
CA VAL A 145 -2.10 -6.90 -9.06
C VAL A 145 -2.74 -6.46 -7.75
N PHE A 146 -1.97 -5.70 -6.98
CA PHE A 146 -2.39 -5.07 -5.74
C PHE A 146 -2.18 -3.57 -5.81
N ARG A 147 -3.06 -2.84 -5.12
CA ARG A 147 -2.99 -1.39 -5.01
C ARG A 147 -3.25 -0.97 -3.58
N SER A 148 -2.37 -0.16 -3.03
CA SER A 148 -2.62 0.55 -1.77
C SER A 148 -2.84 2.03 -2.07
N VAL A 149 -3.86 2.63 -1.47
CA VAL A 149 -4.14 4.07 -1.61
C VAL A 149 -4.20 4.69 -0.23
N ILE A 150 -3.22 5.53 0.10
CA ILE A 150 -3.24 6.31 1.34
C ILE A 150 -4.28 7.42 1.14
N VAL A 151 -5.30 7.47 2.00
CA VAL A 151 -6.43 8.43 1.92
C VAL A 151 -6.49 9.47 3.07
N SER A 152 -5.77 9.24 4.18
CA SER A 152 -5.35 10.30 5.12
C SER A 152 -4.00 9.96 5.79
N GLY A 153 -3.35 10.95 6.41
CA GLY A 153 -2.16 10.79 7.27
C GLY A 153 -0.84 11.22 6.63
N TRP A 154 -0.86 11.94 5.51
CA TRP A 154 0.37 12.45 4.84
C TRP A 154 0.43 13.96 4.74
N ARG A 155 -0.65 14.67 5.09
CA ARG A 155 -0.68 16.13 5.07
C ARG A 155 -0.27 16.70 6.43
N PRO A 156 0.28 17.93 6.46
CA PRO A 156 0.49 18.63 7.71
C PRO A 156 -0.80 18.70 8.53
N ASN A 157 -0.69 18.44 9.83
CA ASN A 157 -1.80 18.41 10.81
C ASN A 157 -2.74 17.21 10.75
N GLU A 158 -2.56 16.24 9.84
CA GLU A 158 -3.26 14.97 9.93
C GLU A 158 -2.61 14.08 11.00
N THR A 159 -3.37 13.72 12.03
CA THR A 159 -2.94 12.82 13.12
C THR A 159 -3.47 11.40 12.95
N ILE A 160 -4.51 11.26 12.13
CA ILE A 160 -5.12 10.00 11.76
C ILE A 160 -4.64 9.65 10.36
N ALA A 161 -4.27 8.40 10.19
CA ALA A 161 -3.94 7.88 8.90
C ALA A 161 -4.86 6.75 8.52
N ALA A 162 -5.20 6.71 7.25
CA ALA A 162 -6.07 5.70 6.69
C ALA A 162 -5.59 5.35 5.30
N HIS A 163 -5.66 4.06 4.96
CA HIS A 163 -5.36 3.60 3.60
C HIS A 163 -6.29 2.47 3.20
N LEU A 164 -6.57 2.42 1.90
CA LEU A 164 -7.27 1.33 1.26
C LEU A 164 -6.25 0.36 0.69
N TRP A 165 -6.49 -0.94 0.87
CA TRP A 165 -5.75 -1.99 0.19
C TRP A 165 -6.71 -2.74 -0.71
N LEU A 166 -6.33 -2.90 -1.97
CA LEU A 166 -7.09 -3.56 -3.00
C LEU A 166 -6.28 -4.73 -3.55
N GLY A 167 -6.88 -5.90 -3.57
CA GLY A 167 -6.16 -7.11 -3.93
C GLY A 167 -7.03 -8.34 -3.88
N SER A 168 -6.77 -9.28 -4.79
CA SER A 168 -7.46 -10.57 -4.83
C SER A 168 -9.00 -10.53 -4.89
N GLY A 169 -9.61 -9.42 -5.34
CA GLY A 169 -11.07 -9.24 -5.36
C GLY A 169 -11.64 -8.61 -4.09
N TYR A 170 -10.78 -8.19 -3.17
CA TYR A 170 -11.16 -7.57 -1.90
C TYR A 170 -10.71 -6.10 -1.85
N ILE A 171 -11.45 -5.32 -1.06
CA ILE A 171 -11.02 -4.01 -0.60
C ILE A 171 -11.05 -3.99 0.93
N TYR A 172 -9.97 -3.50 1.52
CA TYR A 172 -9.83 -3.31 2.96
C TYR A 172 -9.55 -1.85 3.28
N LEU A 173 -10.13 -1.34 4.36
CA LEU A 173 -9.77 -0.06 4.96
C LEU A 173 -9.01 -0.31 6.25
N PHE A 174 -7.81 0.25 6.34
CA PHE A 174 -7.00 0.27 7.56
C PHE A 174 -6.89 1.69 8.09
N THR A 175 -6.86 1.85 9.42
CA THR A 175 -6.68 3.15 10.04
C THR A 175 -6.02 3.10 11.42
N THR A 176 -5.41 4.21 11.82
CA THR A 176 -4.96 4.51 13.18
C THR A 176 -6.01 5.18 14.06
N GLU A 177 -7.16 5.56 13.51
CA GLU A 177 -8.22 6.23 14.25
C GLU A 177 -8.71 5.37 15.41
N ALA A 178 -8.67 5.94 16.61
CA ALA A 178 -9.29 5.32 17.77
C ALA A 178 -10.83 5.38 17.64
N PRO A 179 -11.55 4.29 17.93
CA PRO A 179 -13.00 4.29 17.84
C PRO A 179 -13.60 5.20 18.92
N VAL A 180 -14.59 6.02 18.54
CA VAL A 180 -15.20 7.05 19.41
C VAL A 180 -16.12 6.48 20.53
N ALA A 181 -16.18 5.15 20.73
CA ALA A 181 -17.16 4.38 21.54
C ALA A 181 -18.56 4.27 20.87
N ASP A 182 -19.29 3.15 20.89
CA ASP A 182 -19.72 2.28 22.00
C ASP A 182 -19.54 0.78 21.67
N ARG A 183 -19.09 -0.05 22.62
CA ARG A 183 -19.00 -1.53 22.45
C ARG A 183 -20.39 -2.18 22.36
N SER A 184 -21.44 -1.50 22.80
CA SER A 184 -22.80 -2.04 22.89
C SER A 184 -23.62 -1.93 21.59
N GLN A 185 -23.24 -1.04 20.67
CA GLN A 185 -23.94 -0.91 19.39
C GLN A 185 -23.45 -1.95 18.38
N PRO A 186 -24.37 -2.65 17.67
CA PRO A 186 -24.03 -3.61 16.63
C PRO A 186 -23.00 -3.02 15.66
N LEU A 187 -21.83 -3.66 15.59
CA LEU A 187 -20.68 -3.26 14.76
C LEU A 187 -21.04 -3.19 13.27
N ASP A 188 -22.07 -3.90 12.86
CA ASP A 188 -22.52 -4.10 11.49
C ASP A 188 -23.28 -2.91 10.89
N ARG A 189 -23.80 -1.98 11.70
CA ARG A 189 -24.78 -1.01 11.18
C ARG A 189 -24.23 0.34 10.73
N TYR A 190 -23.15 0.86 11.34
CA TYR A 190 -22.60 2.18 10.96
C TYR A 190 -21.09 2.30 11.20
N PRO A 191 -20.24 1.94 10.21
CA PRO A 191 -18.80 2.18 10.28
C PRO A 191 -18.48 3.66 10.55
N LEU A 192 -19.26 4.57 9.94
CA LEU A 192 -19.07 6.02 9.99
C LEU A 192 -19.10 6.60 11.42
N SER A 193 -19.87 6.00 12.35
CA SER A 193 -19.95 6.49 13.73
C SER A 193 -18.69 6.16 14.53
N ARG A 194 -18.03 5.05 14.22
CA ARG A 194 -16.83 4.60 14.94
C ARG A 194 -15.56 5.25 14.41
N TYR A 195 -15.46 5.44 13.10
CA TYR A 195 -14.25 5.96 12.43
C TYR A 195 -14.58 7.11 11.46
N PRO A 196 -15.17 8.21 11.96
CA PRO A 196 -15.67 9.30 11.13
C PRO A 196 -14.58 9.92 10.25
N VAL A 197 -13.34 10.06 10.74
CA VAL A 197 -12.25 10.69 9.99
C VAL A 197 -11.79 9.79 8.85
N SER A 198 -11.51 8.53 9.16
CA SER A 198 -10.97 7.56 8.20
C SER A 198 -11.97 7.22 7.13
N ILE A 199 -13.23 7.03 7.51
CA ILE A 199 -14.30 6.74 6.56
C ILE A 199 -14.65 7.99 5.76
N GLY A 200 -14.65 9.18 6.37
CA GLY A 200 -14.82 10.44 5.64
C GLY A 200 -13.74 10.63 4.56
N ALA A 201 -12.48 10.29 4.88
CA ALA A 201 -11.38 10.33 3.94
C ALA A 201 -11.53 9.29 2.81
N ALA A 202 -11.77 8.03 3.16
CA ALA A 202 -11.96 6.95 2.19
C ALA A 202 -13.18 7.19 1.29
N ARG A 203 -14.28 7.72 1.84
CA ARG A 203 -15.54 7.97 1.12
C ARG A 203 -15.35 8.82 -0.13
N ARG A 204 -14.47 9.82 -0.12
CA ARG A 204 -14.18 10.65 -1.31
C ARG A 204 -13.67 9.80 -2.47
N LEU A 205 -12.70 8.92 -2.19
CA LEU A 205 -12.16 8.01 -3.19
C LEU A 205 -13.20 6.94 -3.59
N LEU A 206 -13.89 6.35 -2.61
CA LEU A 206 -14.86 5.28 -2.86
C LEU A 206 -16.07 5.75 -3.68
N ARG A 207 -16.49 7.01 -3.50
CA ARG A 207 -17.51 7.66 -4.35
C ARG A 207 -17.06 7.76 -5.79
N TRP A 208 -15.85 8.28 -5.98
CA TRP A 208 -15.25 8.42 -7.30
C TRP A 208 -15.09 7.07 -8.00
N LEU A 209 -14.89 6.00 -7.22
CA LEU A 209 -14.79 4.63 -7.71
C LEU A 209 -16.12 3.86 -7.77
N GLU A 210 -17.25 4.50 -7.44
CA GLU A 210 -18.57 3.86 -7.41
C GLU A 210 -18.63 2.62 -6.48
N PHE A 211 -17.84 2.63 -5.42
CA PHE A 211 -17.77 1.58 -4.40
C PHE A 211 -18.30 1.99 -3.04
N GLU A 212 -18.70 3.25 -2.85
CA GLU A 212 -19.16 3.75 -1.55
C GLU A 212 -20.22 2.85 -0.93
N SER A 213 -21.29 2.50 -1.64
CA SER A 213 -22.38 1.70 -1.08
C SER A 213 -22.00 0.23 -0.84
N VAL A 214 -21.13 -0.32 -1.68
CA VAL A 214 -20.64 -1.71 -1.50
C VAL A 214 -19.76 -1.82 -0.27
N ILE A 215 -19.01 -0.77 0.03
CA ILE A 215 -17.98 -0.78 1.06
C ILE A 215 -18.55 -0.21 2.36
N ILE A 216 -19.06 1.01 2.36
CA ILE A 216 -19.55 1.67 3.58
C ILE A 216 -20.88 1.09 4.06
N ASP A 217 -21.80 0.75 3.14
CA ASP A 217 -23.14 0.32 3.53
C ASP A 217 -23.26 -1.21 3.68
N ARG A 218 -22.39 -1.98 2.99
CA ARG A 218 -22.44 -3.46 2.98
C ARG A 218 -21.15 -4.14 3.44
N GLY A 219 -20.09 -3.36 3.68
CA GLY A 219 -18.82 -3.91 4.16
C GLY A 219 -18.94 -4.45 5.58
N ILE A 220 -18.12 -5.44 5.88
CA ILE A 220 -18.06 -6.05 7.20
C ILE A 220 -17.02 -5.30 8.03
N VAL A 221 -17.42 -4.84 9.22
CA VAL A 221 -16.48 -4.31 10.20
C VAL A 221 -15.71 -5.46 10.83
N VAL A 222 -14.38 -5.43 10.71
CA VAL A 222 -13.49 -6.45 11.26
C VAL A 222 -12.96 -5.97 12.62
N ARG A 223 -12.84 -6.90 13.57
CA ARG A 223 -12.39 -6.61 14.95
C ARG A 223 -10.87 -6.54 15.04
#